data_AF-A0A1G2ESY2-F1
#
_entry.id   AF-A0A1G2ESY2-F1
#
_cell.length_a   1.000
_cell.length_b   1.000
_cell.length_c   1.000
_cell.angle_alpha   90.00
_cell.angle_beta   90.00
_cell.angle_gamma   90.00
#
_symmetry.space_group_name_H-M   'P 1'
#
loop_
_entity.id
_entity.type
_entity.pdbx_description
1 polymer ?
#
loop_
_entity_poly.entity_id
_entity_poly.type
_entity_poly.pdbx_seq_one_letter_code
_entity_poly.pdbx_strand_id
1 'polypeptide(L)'
;MILNSLDYFSKNREKMKKLVLIGGIFNALYAEQIEFFEKAKKLGDTLAVHVAGEKKGILRSRKRAELVSAIKHVDIVFISNKDIGSKSIMEKIKPDLFYMFPH
;
A
#
# COMPACT_ATOMS: atom_id res chain seq x y z
N MET A 1 -3.39 -8.98 11.72
CA MET A 1 -3.71 -8.60 10.33
C MET A 1 -4.87 -7.62 10.35
N ILE A 2 -4.68 -6.37 9.90
CA ILE A 2 -5.81 -5.46 9.66
C ILE A 2 -5.75 -5.05 8.19
N LEU A 3 -6.48 -5.81 7.36
CA LEU A 3 -6.85 -5.37 6.01
C LEU A 3 -7.81 -4.20 6.19
N ASN A 4 -7.38 -3.02 5.78
CA ASN A 4 -8.17 -1.81 5.94
C ASN A 4 -8.95 -1.50 4.65
N SER A 5 -10.17 -1.00 4.81
CA SER A 5 -10.92 -0.42 3.69
C SER A 5 -10.38 0.98 3.37
N LEU A 6 -10.70 1.52 2.20
CA LEU A 6 -10.34 2.91 1.87
C LEU A 6 -10.92 3.93 2.87
N ASP A 7 -12.06 3.62 3.49
CA ASP A 7 -12.69 4.52 4.46
C ASP A 7 -11.94 4.56 5.81
N TYR A 8 -11.05 3.59 6.07
CA TYR A 8 -10.13 3.66 7.20
C TYR A 8 -9.25 4.90 7.15
N PHE A 9 -8.77 5.26 5.95
CA PHE A 9 -7.93 6.45 5.77
C PHE A 9 -8.73 7.71 6.07
N SER A 10 -9.95 7.83 5.55
CA SER A 10 -10.80 9.00 5.83
C SER A 10 -11.09 9.20 7.31
N LYS A 11 -11.14 8.12 8.11
CA LYS A 11 -11.38 8.17 9.57
C LYS A 11 -10.14 8.37 10.44
N ASN A 12 -8.94 8.18 9.89
CA ASN A 12 -7.69 8.16 10.67
C ASN A 12 -6.56 9.00 10.08
N ARG A 13 -6.79 9.66 8.94
CA ARG A 13 -5.75 10.40 8.21
C ARG A 13 -5.08 11.48 9.06
N GLU A 14 -5.85 12.15 9.91
CA GLU A 14 -5.37 13.18 10.83
C GLU A 14 -4.41 12.67 11.91
N LYS A 15 -4.42 11.36 12.21
CA LYS A 15 -3.47 10.72 13.14
C LYS A 15 -2.15 10.36 12.45
N MET A 16 -2.11 10.38 11.12
CA MET A 16 -0.93 10.04 10.32
C MET A 16 -0.18 11.33 9.99
N LYS A 17 0.96 11.55 10.66
CA LYS A 17 1.75 12.78 10.49
C LYS A 17 2.33 12.90 9.08
N LYS A 18 2.94 11.84 8.55
CA LYS A 18 3.42 11.75 7.16
C LYS A 18 3.12 10.37 6.56
N LEU A 19 2.12 10.32 5.70
CA LEU A 19 1.64 9.12 5.02
C LEU A 19 2.33 8.93 3.66
N VAL A 20 3.11 7.86 3.55
CA VAL A 20 3.69 7.39 2.29
C VAL A 20 2.80 6.31 1.71
N LEU A 21 2.46 6.46 0.43
CA LEU A 21 1.68 5.49 -0.33
C LEU A 21 2.55 4.84 -1.39
N ILE A 22 2.53 3.51 -1.42
CA ILE A 22 3.10 2.69 -2.49
C ILE A 22 2.05 1.69 -2.98
N GLY A 23 2.27 1.04 -4.11
CA GLY A 23 1.37 -0.01 -4.58
C GLY A 23 1.95 -0.92 -5.63
N GLY A 24 1.26 -2.03 -5.84
CA GLY A 24 1.68 -3.05 -6.78
C GLY A 24 0.77 -4.26 -6.83
N ILE A 25 1.13 -5.19 -7.72
CA ILE A 25 0.44 -6.47 -7.84
C ILE A 25 0.96 -7.43 -6.77
N PHE A 26 2.27 -7.65 -6.65
CA PHE A 26 2.86 -8.55 -5.64
C PHE A 26 2.43 -10.03 -5.79
N ASN A 27 2.52 -10.60 -7.01
CA ASN A 27 2.33 -12.04 -7.20
C ASN A 27 3.41 -12.88 -6.49
N ALA A 28 4.60 -12.31 -6.36
CA ALA A 28 5.71 -12.78 -5.54
C ALA A 28 6.38 -11.56 -4.90
N LEU A 29 7.15 -11.80 -3.84
CA LEU A 29 7.99 -10.79 -3.20
C LEU A 29 9.45 -11.12 -3.46
N TYR A 30 10.19 -10.12 -3.94
CA TYR A 30 11.62 -10.19 -4.20
C TYR A 30 12.39 -9.25 -3.26
N ALA A 31 13.69 -9.49 -3.09
CA ALA A 31 14.52 -8.73 -2.15
C ALA A 31 14.52 -7.22 -2.46
N GLU A 32 14.55 -6.85 -3.74
CA GLU A 32 14.53 -5.47 -4.22
C GLU A 32 13.24 -4.75 -3.79
N GLN A 33 12.12 -5.46 -3.73
CA GLN A 33 10.88 -4.93 -3.20
C GLN A 33 10.97 -4.72 -1.70
N ILE A 34 11.54 -5.66 -0.94
CA ILE A 34 11.72 -5.47 0.51
C ILE A 34 12.58 -4.23 0.81
N GLU A 35 13.69 -4.07 0.09
CA GLU A 35 14.53 -2.87 0.20
C GLU A 35 13.78 -1.59 -0.17
N PHE A 36 12.96 -1.63 -1.22
CA PHE A 36 12.13 -0.49 -1.61
C PHE A 36 11.11 -0.13 -0.53
N PHE A 37 10.47 -1.11 0.10
CA PHE A 37 9.52 -0.88 1.18
C PHE A 37 10.20 -0.26 2.40
N GLU A 38 11.42 -0.71 2.73
CA GLU A 38 12.23 -0.09 3.78
C GLU A 38 12.55 1.37 3.44
N LYS A 39 13.01 1.65 2.21
CA LYS A 39 13.26 3.02 1.73
C LYS A 39 11.99 3.88 1.80
N ALA A 40 10.85 3.35 1.37
CA ALA A 40 9.57 4.04 1.40
C ALA A 40 9.15 4.39 2.84
N LYS A 41 9.27 3.45 3.78
CA LYS A 41 8.97 3.69 5.20
C LYS A 41 9.88 4.74 5.81
N LYS A 42 11.15 4.85 5.40
CA LYS A 42 12.05 5.93 5.89
C LYS A 42 11.61 7.34 5.46
N LEU A 43 10.74 7.46 4.45
CA LEU A 43 10.28 8.76 3.94
C LEU A 43 9.10 9.34 4.72
N GLY A 44 8.47 8.59 5.63
CA GLY A 44 7.38 9.08 6.47
C GLY A 44 7.02 8.18 7.64
N ASP A 45 6.08 8.62 8.47
CA ASP A 45 5.74 7.96 9.72
C ASP A 45 4.84 6.74 9.50
N THR A 46 4.10 6.70 8.38
CA THR A 46 3.17 5.61 8.04
C THR A 46 3.36 5.21 6.58
N LEU A 47 3.59 3.91 6.33
CA LEU A 47 3.60 3.29 5.01
C LEU A 47 2.29 2.55 4.77
N ALA A 48 1.50 3.05 3.83
CA ALA A 48 0.34 2.37 3.30
C ALA A 48 0.67 1.71 1.95
N VAL A 49 0.28 0.44 1.82
CA VAL A 49 0.52 -0.35 0.62
C VAL A 49 -0.81 -0.72 -0.02
N HIS A 50 -1.01 -0.26 -1.25
CA HIS A 50 -2.09 -0.71 -2.12
C HIS A 50 -1.73 -2.04 -2.76
N VAL A 51 -2.61 -3.03 -2.59
CA VAL A 51 -2.55 -4.29 -3.32
C VAL A 51 -3.61 -4.24 -4.41
N ALA A 52 -3.16 -4.39 -5.67
CA ALA A 52 -4.07 -4.40 -6.81
C ALA A 52 -5.14 -5.49 -6.65
N GLY A 53 -6.35 -5.23 -7.13
CA GLY A 53 -7.50 -6.12 -6.98
C GLY A 53 -7.38 -7.49 -7.65
N GLU A 54 -8.40 -8.34 -7.47
CA GLU A 54 -8.38 -9.76 -7.84
C GLU A 54 -7.97 -10.01 -9.31
N LYS A 55 -8.45 -9.22 -10.26
CA LYS A 55 -8.22 -9.44 -11.70
C LYS A 55 -6.80 -9.13 -12.19
N LYS A 56 -5.96 -8.48 -11.37
CA LYS A 56 -4.62 -8.01 -11.79
C LYS A 56 -3.51 -9.02 -11.51
N GLY A 57 -3.75 -10.01 -10.66
CA GLY A 57 -2.73 -10.97 -10.21
C GLY A 57 -3.10 -12.41 -10.52
N ILE A 58 -2.09 -13.28 -10.52
CA ILE A 58 -2.25 -14.73 -10.59
C ILE A 58 -2.70 -15.25 -9.21
N LEU A 59 -2.10 -14.70 -8.15
CA LEU A 59 -2.47 -15.01 -6.78
C LEU A 59 -3.67 -14.15 -6.35
N ARG A 60 -4.58 -14.74 -5.57
CA ARG A 60 -5.74 -14.02 -4.99
C ARG A 60 -5.28 -12.77 -4.23
N SER A 61 -5.99 -11.65 -4.40
CA SER A 61 -5.57 -10.36 -3.84
C SER A 61 -5.41 -10.39 -2.33
N ARG A 62 -6.25 -11.19 -1.64
CA ARG A 62 -6.14 -11.41 -0.19
C ARG A 62 -4.83 -12.08 0.22
N LYS A 63 -4.39 -13.12 -0.50
CA LYS A 63 -3.10 -13.79 -0.23
C LYS A 63 -1.92 -12.86 -0.50
N ARG A 64 -2.01 -12.02 -1.55
CA ARG A 64 -1.00 -11.00 -1.83
C ARG A 64 -0.92 -9.95 -0.72
N ALA A 65 -2.07 -9.52 -0.20
CA ALA A 65 -2.14 -8.62 0.95
C ALA A 65 -1.59 -9.25 2.24
N GLU A 66 -1.83 -10.55 2.47
CA GLU A 66 -1.25 -11.29 3.60
C GLU A 66 0.28 -11.28 3.52
N LEU A 67 0.87 -11.62 2.36
CA LEU A 67 2.31 -11.56 2.12
C LEU A 67 2.88 -10.16 2.39
N VAL A 68 2.26 -9.14 1.80
CA VAL A 68 2.68 -7.74 1.98
C VAL A 68 2.58 -7.29 3.43
N SER A 69 1.53 -7.71 4.16
CA SER A 69 1.33 -7.34 5.56
C SER A 69 2.33 -7.96 6.53
N ALA A 70 3.02 -9.04 6.12
CA ALA A 70 4.07 -9.66 6.90
C ALA A 70 5.41 -8.91 6.81
N ILE A 71 5.54 -7.96 5.89
CA ILE A 71 6.75 -7.15 5.74
C ILE A 71 6.85 -6.18 6.91
N LYS A 72 7.95 -6.25 7.67
CA LYS A 72 8.22 -5.46 8.88
C LYS A 72 7.95 -3.95 8.74
N HIS A 73 8.20 -3.38 7.57
CA HIS A 73 8.13 -1.94 7.32
C HIS A 73 6.75 -1.44 6.86
N VAL A 74 5.76 -2.34 6.75
CA VAL A 74 4.40 -2.02 6.29
C VAL A 74 3.48 -1.80 7.49
N ASP A 75 2.86 -0.62 7.58
CA ASP A 75 1.90 -0.32 8.65
C ASP A 75 0.46 -0.65 8.24
N ILE A 76 0.10 -0.36 6.98
CA ILE A 76 -1.27 -0.50 6.49
C ILE A 76 -1.26 -1.19 5.12
N VAL A 77 -2.15 -2.18 4.96
CA VAL A 77 -2.43 -2.80 3.66
C VAL A 77 -3.90 -2.65 3.33
N PHE A 78 -4.19 -2.29 2.09
CA PHE A 78 -5.55 -2.25 1.56
C PHE A 78 -5.60 -2.80 0.14
N ILE A 79 -6.74 -3.38 -0.23
CA ILE A 79 -6.98 -3.91 -1.57
C ILE A 79 -7.95 -2.98 -2.30
N SER A 80 -7.68 -2.68 -3.56
CA SER A 80 -8.62 -1.96 -4.43
C SER A 80 -8.49 -2.41 -5.87
N ASN A 81 -9.62 -2.56 -6.56
CA ASN A 81 -9.69 -2.80 -8.01
C ASN A 81 -9.36 -1.55 -8.84
N LYS A 82 -9.32 -0.37 -8.21
CA LYS A 82 -8.96 0.88 -8.88
C LYS A 82 -7.45 1.03 -8.93
N ASP A 83 -6.94 1.68 -9.97
CA ASP A 83 -5.52 1.99 -10.08
C ASP A 83 -5.09 2.95 -8.97
N ILE A 84 -3.88 2.73 -8.44
CA ILE A 84 -3.35 3.48 -7.30
C ILE A 84 -3.38 4.99 -7.52
N GLY A 85 -3.03 5.46 -8.72
CA GLY A 85 -3.03 6.88 -9.09
C GLY A 85 -4.41 7.45 -9.41
N SER A 86 -5.48 6.66 -9.30
CA SER A 86 -6.83 7.16 -9.60
C SER A 86 -7.25 8.25 -8.60
N LYS A 87 -7.97 9.25 -9.11
CA LYS A 87 -8.51 10.37 -8.32
C LYS A 87 -9.20 9.90 -7.04
N SER A 88 -10.04 8.87 -7.15
CA SER A 88 -10.78 8.34 -5.99
C SER A 88 -9.93 7.66 -4.91
N ILE A 89 -8.74 7.14 -5.25
CA ILE A 89 -7.79 6.66 -4.24
C ILE A 89 -7.04 7.85 -3.62
N MET A 90 -6.51 8.74 -4.46
CA MET A 90 -5.76 9.93 -3.99
C MET A 90 -6.60 10.83 -3.07
N GLU A 91 -7.88 11.05 -3.37
CA GLU A 91 -8.77 11.88 -2.56
C GLU A 91 -9.17 11.24 -1.23
N LYS A 92 -9.28 9.91 -1.18
CA LYS A 92 -9.61 9.18 0.06
C LYS A 92 -8.42 9.04 0.99
N ILE A 93 -7.26 8.75 0.43
CA ILE A 93 -6.03 8.48 1.19
C ILE A 93 -5.31 9.78 1.53
N LYS A 94 -5.27 10.75 0.60
CA LYS A 94 -4.53 12.02 0.71
C LYS A 94 -3.09 11.79 1.18
N PRO A 95 -2.29 10.97 0.47
CA PRO A 95 -0.91 10.70 0.89
C PRO A 95 -0.07 11.98 0.82
N ASP A 96 0.88 12.13 1.73
CA ASP A 96 1.86 13.22 1.68
C ASP A 96 2.95 12.92 0.64
N LEU A 97 3.18 11.63 0.38
CA LEU A 97 4.10 11.18 -0.66
C LEU A 97 3.54 9.93 -1.36
N PHE A 98 3.51 9.98 -2.69
CA PHE A 98 3.30 8.80 -3.52
C PHE A 98 4.66 8.34 -4.05
N TYR A 99 5.13 7.18 -3.60
CA TYR A 99 6.46 6.65 -3.92
C TYR A 99 6.34 5.42 -4.82
N MET A 100 6.83 5.54 -6.05
CA MET A 100 6.63 4.53 -7.09
C MET A 100 7.88 3.69 -7.28
N PHE A 101 7.72 2.38 -7.39
CA PHE A 101 8.80 1.47 -7.72
C PHE A 101 9.25 1.75 -9.17
N PRO A 102 10.54 2.07 -9.42
CA PRO A 102 11.03 2.29 -10.78
C PRO A 102 10.98 0.98 -11.57
N HIS A 103 10.56 1.06 -12.83
CA HIS A 103 10.47 -0.08 -13.75
C HIS A 103 11.85 -0.56 -14.21
#